data_AF-A0A359KLF6-F1
#
_entry.id   AF-A0A359KLF6-F1
#
_cell.length_a   1.000
_cell.length_b   1.000
_cell.length_c   1.000
_cell.angle_alpha   90.00
_cell.angle_beta   90.00
_cell.angle_gamma   90.00
#
_symmetry.space_group_name_H-M   'P 1'
#
loop_
_entity.id
_entity.type
_entity.pdbx_description
1 polymer ?
#
loop_
_entity_poly.entity_id
_entity_poly.type
_entity_poly.pdbx_seq_one_letter_code
_entity_poly.pdbx_strand_id
1 'polypeptide(L)' 'MGATERRILVVKLADLGDLLICEPALRSLRAAYPDASIDVVVPPSSAALLPLLGHGLRAVTFPKQLFDRPRSLARPDR' A
#
# COMPACT_ATOMS: atom_id res chain seq x y z
N MET A 1 -25.61 -11.83 13.57
CA MET A 1 -24.42 -11.25 14.24
C MET A 1 -23.34 -11.15 13.19
N GLY A 2 -23.26 -10.00 12.50
CA GLY A 2 -22.48 -9.86 11.27
C GLY A 2 -21.00 -10.09 11.53
N ALA A 3 -20.40 -11.01 10.78
CA ALA A 3 -18.95 -11.17 10.81
C ALA A 3 -18.33 -9.82 10.44
N THR A 4 -17.60 -9.20 11.35
CA THR A 4 -16.85 -7.98 11.06
C THR A 4 -15.90 -8.29 9.91
N GLU A 5 -16.17 -7.71 8.73
CA GLU A 5 -15.28 -7.79 7.58
C GLU A 5 -13.86 -7.45 8.03
N ARG A 6 -12.92 -8.35 7.72
CA ARG A 6 -11.52 -8.13 8.07
C ARG A 6 -10.98 -6.99 7.21
N ARG A 7 -10.37 -5.99 7.85
CA ARG A 7 -9.74 -4.85 7.18
C ARG A 7 -8.24 -4.90 7.44
N ILE A 8 -7.45 -4.94 6.38
CA ILE A 8 -5.99 -5.09 6.43
C ILE A 8 -5.37 -3.88 5.73
N LEU A 9 -4.47 -3.19 6.41
CA LEU A 9 -3.66 -2.12 5.84
C LEU A 9 -2.23 -2.60 5.68
N VAL A 10 -1.75 -2.65 4.44
CA VAL A 10 -0.35 -2.95 4.12
C VAL A 10 0.38 -1.63 3.90
N VAL A 11 1.48 -1.41 4.62
CA VAL A 11 2.31 -0.21 4.43
C VAL A 11 3.57 -0.60 3.66
N LYS A 12 3.65 -0.18 2.39
CA LYS A 12 4.81 -0.39 1.53
C LYS A 12 5.19 0.93 0.86
N LEU A 13 5.83 1.80 1.64
CA LEU A 13 6.36 3.08 1.17
C LEU A 13 7.65 2.90 0.36
N ALA A 14 7.55 2.19 -0.76
CA ALA A 14 8.68 1.80 -1.58
C ALA A 14 8.46 2.17 -3.05
N ASP A 15 9.57 2.25 -3.77
CA ASP A 15 9.55 2.52 -5.20
C ASP A 15 9.00 1.32 -5.99
N LEU A 16 8.83 1.49 -7.29
CA LEU A 16 8.17 0.52 -8.17
C LEU A 16 8.79 -0.89 -8.07
N GLY A 17 10.12 -0.99 -8.07
CA GLY A 17 10.83 -2.28 -8.02
C GLY A 17 10.55 -3.07 -6.74
N ASP A 18 10.59 -2.38 -5.59
CA ASP A 18 10.30 -3.00 -4.30
C ASP A 18 8.83 -3.41 -4.16
N LEU A 19 7.91 -2.67 -4.79
CA LEU A 19 6.49 -3.03 -4.81
C LEU A 19 6.25 -4.27 -5.68
N LEU A 20 6.95 -4.40 -6.82
CA LEU A 20 6.92 -5.61 -7.66
C LEU A 20 7.44 -6.84 -6.89
N ILE A 21 8.55 -6.69 -6.16
CA ILE A 21 9.11 -7.79 -5.35
C ILE A 21 8.13 -8.23 -4.26
N CYS A 22 7.27 -7.33 -3.78
CA CYS A 22 6.23 -7.65 -2.80
C CYS A 22 4.96 -8.28 -3.40
N GLU A 23 4.81 -8.36 -4.72
CA GLU A 23 3.61 -8.94 -5.37
C GLU A 23 3.27 -10.34 -4.85
N PRO A 24 4.22 -11.29 -4.69
CA PRO A 24 3.88 -12.63 -4.24
C PRO A 24 3.30 -12.64 -2.82
N ALA A 25 3.79 -11.75 -1.95
CA ALA A 25 3.29 -11.60 -0.60
C ALA A 25 1.86 -11.02 -0.59
N LEU A 26 1.59 -10.03 -1.44
CA LEU A 26 0.25 -9.45 -1.59
C LEU A 26 -0.75 -10.46 -2.15
N ARG A 27 -0.34 -11.28 -3.13
CA ARG A 27 -1.14 -12.37 -3.67
C ARG A 27 -1.47 -13.40 -2.60
N SER A 28 -0.47 -13.84 -1.83
CA SER A 28 -0.68 -14.79 -0.72
C SER A 28 -1.61 -14.22 0.36
N LEU A 29 -1.49 -12.93 0.66
CA LEU A 29 -2.37 -12.25 1.62
C LEU A 29 -3.83 -12.25 1.13
N ARG A 30 -4.07 -11.89 -0.13
CA ARG A 30 -5.41 -11.94 -0.74
C ARG A 30 -5.97 -13.36 -0.77
N ALA A 31 -5.16 -14.37 -1.08
CA ALA A 31 -5.59 -15.77 -1.09
C ALA A 31 -5.96 -16.26 0.33
N ALA A 32 -5.23 -15.84 1.36
CA ALA A 32 -5.51 -16.19 2.75
C ALA A 32 -6.75 -15.48 3.32
N TYR A 33 -7.05 -14.28 2.81
CA TYR A 33 -8.19 -13.47 3.23
C TYR A 33 -9.02 -12.98 2.02
N PRO A 34 -9.76 -13.87 1.33
CA PRO A 34 -10.49 -13.53 0.11
C PRO A 34 -11.48 -12.38 0.31
N ASP A 35 -12.20 -12.40 1.44
CA ASP A 35 -13.26 -11.44 1.76
C ASP A 35 -12.75 -10.18 2.50
N ALA A 36 -11.44 -10.06 2.74
CA ALA A 36 -10.92 -8.91 3.45
C ALA A 36 -10.87 -7.66 2.54
N SER A 37 -11.17 -6.50 3.11
CA SER A 37 -10.78 -5.23 2.51
C SER A 37 -9.29 -5.03 2.72
N ILE A 38 -8.51 -4.93 1.64
CA ILE A 38 -7.04 -4.77 1.71
C ILE A 38 -6.65 -3.45 1.04
N ASP A 39 -6.20 -2.52 1.86
CA ASP A 39 -5.64 -1.23 1.45
C ASP A 39 -4.10 -1.32 1.47
N VAL A 40 -3.43 -0.71 0.50
CA VAL A 40 -1.97 -0.67 0.41
C VAL A 40 -1.50 0.78 0.31
N VAL A 41 -0.72 1.20 1.32
CA VAL A 41 -0.11 2.53 1.34
C VAL A 41 1.16 2.52 0.50
N VAL A 42 1.19 3.35 -0.53
CA VAL A 42 2.29 3.45 -1.50
C VAL A 42 2.57 4.92 -1.87
N PRO A 43 3.78 5.26 -2.34
CA PRO A 43 4.03 6.56 -2.95
C PRO A 43 3.14 6.78 -4.19
N PRO A 44 2.78 8.04 -4.52
CA PRO A 44 2.03 8.34 -5.74
C PRO A 44 2.69 7.78 -7.02
N SER A 45 4.02 7.73 -7.05
CA SER A 45 4.81 7.23 -8.18
C SER A 45 4.64 5.73 -8.46
N SER A 46 4.28 4.93 -7.46
CA SER A 46 4.10 3.47 -7.62
C SER A 46 2.63 3.02 -7.51
N ALA A 47 1.70 3.95 -7.24
CA ALA A 47 0.27 3.67 -7.10
C ALA A 47 -0.37 3.00 -8.32
N ALA A 48 0.07 3.37 -9.53
CA ALA A 48 -0.44 2.81 -10.78
C ALA A 48 -0.14 1.31 -10.96
N LEU A 49 0.80 0.75 -10.18
CA LEU A 49 1.12 -0.68 -10.26
C LEU A 49 0.04 -1.55 -9.59
N LEU A 50 -0.62 -1.08 -8.53
CA LEU A 50 -1.54 -1.92 -7.74
C LEU A 50 -2.72 -2.49 -8.56
N PRO A 51 -3.40 -1.71 -9.44
CA PRO A 51 -4.44 -2.26 -10.30
C PRO A 51 -3.93 -3.32 -11.27
N LEU A 52 -2.67 -3.23 -11.71
CA LEU A 52 -2.06 -4.18 -12.66
C LEU A 52 -1.75 -5.54 -12.02
N LEU A 53 -1.66 -5.61 -10.68
CA LEU A 53 -1.45 -6.87 -9.96
C LEU A 53 -2.71 -7.75 -9.92
N GLY A 54 -3.90 -7.19 -10.15
CA GLY A 54 -5.15 -7.97 -10.30
C GLY A 54 -5.76 -8.51 -9.01
N HIS A 55 -5.24 -8.17 -7.82
CA HIS A 55 -5.62 -8.79 -6.54
C HIS A 55 -6.72 -8.05 -5.75
N GLY A 56 -7.49 -7.15 -6.39
CA GLY A 56 -8.53 -6.36 -5.72
C GLY A 56 -7.98 -5.52 -4.55
N LEU A 57 -6.78 -4.97 -4.73
CA LEU A 57 -6.10 -4.13 -3.74
C LEU A 57 -6.45 -2.67 -3.98
N ARG A 58 -6.70 -1.91 -2.92
CA ARG A 58 -6.93 -0.47 -3.02
C ARG A 58 -5.66 0.30 -2.69
N ALA A 59 -5.30 1.23 -3.57
CA ALA A 59 -4.18 2.13 -3.32
C ALA A 59 -4.59 3.25 -2.36
N VAL A 60 -3.75 3.49 -1.36
CA VAL A 60 -3.77 4.70 -0.54
C VAL A 60 -2.43 5.41 -0.78
N THR A 61 -2.45 6.62 -1.31
CA THR A 61 -1.21 7.32 -1.64
C THR A 61 -0.69 8.12 -0.45
N PHE A 62 0.63 8.08 -0.25
CA PHE A 62 1.32 8.88 0.74
C PHE A 62 2.61 9.46 0.14
N PRO A 63 2.82 10.79 0.11
CA PRO A 63 3.99 11.42 -0.49
C PRO A 63 5.24 11.26 0.39
N LYS A 64 5.75 10.03 0.51
CA LYS A 64 6.90 9.63 1.34
C LYS A 64 8.10 10.56 1.15
N GLN A 65 8.35 11.02 -0.08
CA GLN A 65 9.48 11.88 -0.43
C GLN A 65 9.53 13.20 0.35
N LEU A 66 8.39 13.74 0.78
CA LEU A 66 8.34 14.93 1.64
C LEU A 66 8.92 14.67 3.03
N PHE A 67 9.07 13.40 3.42
CA PHE A 67 9.47 12.96 4.76
C PHE A 67 10.79 12.19 4.78
N ASP A 68 11.49 12.07 3.64
CA ASP A 68 12.78 11.38 3.57
C ASP A 68 13.89 12.09 4.36
N ARG A 69 13.69 13.38 4.69
CA ARG A 69 14.60 14.13 5.55
C ARG A 69 13.99 14.33 6.93
N PRO A 70 14.71 14.03 8.02
CA PRO A 70 14.19 14.25 9.37
C PRO A 70 13.85 15.72 9.65
N ARG A 71 14.48 16.68 8.94
CA ARG A 71 14.16 18.11 9.04
C ARG A 71 12.83 18.50 8.40
N SER A 72 12.34 17.76 7.41
CA SER A 72 11.05 18.07 6.76
C SER A 72 9.84 17.60 7.55
N LEU A 73 10.02 16.75 8.58
CA LEU A 73 9.00 16.47 9.59
C LEU A 73 8.57 17.74 10.37
N ALA A 74 9.46 18.72 10.51
CA ALA A 74 9.13 19.96 11.20
C ALA A 74 8.34 20.96 10.34
N ARG A 75 8.35 20.82 9.00
CA ARG A 75 7.64 21.67 8.02
C ARG A 75 7.36 20.92 6.71
N PRO A 76 6.24 20.19 6.59
CA PRO A 76 5.94 19.38 5.40
C PRO A 76 5.52 20.20 4.16
N ASP A 77 5.24 21.50 4.30
CA ASP A 77 4.58 22.33 3.27
C ASP A 77 5.47 23.43 2.64
N ARG A 78 6.80 23.28 2.64
CA ARG A 78 7.74 24.31 2.14
C ARG A 78 8.73 23.82 1.10
#